data_AF-A0A0G0G4E4-F1
#
_entry.id   AF-A0A0G0G4E4-F1
#
_cell.length_a   1.000
_cell.length_b   1.000
_cell.length_c   1.000
_cell.angle_alpha   90.00
_cell.angle_beta   90.00
_cell.angle_gamma   90.00
#
_symmetry.space_group_name_H-M   'P 1'
#
loop_
_entity.id
_entity.type
_entity.pdbx_description
1 polymer ?
#
loop_
_entity_poly.entity_id
_entity_poly.type
_entity_poly.pdbx_seq_one_letter_code
_entity_poly.pdbx_strand_id
1 'polypeptide(L)'
;MKSMDEKKKHIINKVTGILLDEMSRKNVSPELGQEIAAYILDQSKNIKEDKDINNFLKSLADKYSIFKPYYVNKTLEKHIEQTDAEKINSIKDQLSELANFKTK
;
A
#
# COMPACT_ATOMS: atom_id res chain seq x y z
N MET A 1 8.21 3.75 14.33
CA MET A 1 7.30 2.90 13.52
C MET A 1 5.90 3.50 13.62
N LYS A 2 5.23 3.83 12.51
CA LYS A 2 3.88 4.43 12.57
C LYS A 2 2.89 3.45 13.19
N SER A 3 1.96 3.93 14.01
CA SER A 3 0.91 3.10 14.61
C SER A 3 -0.03 2.56 13.52
N MET A 4 -0.77 1.48 13.83
CA MET A 4 -1.72 0.91 12.87
C MET A 4 -2.81 1.91 12.48
N ASP A 5 -3.27 2.72 13.44
CA ASP A 5 -4.25 3.78 13.19
C ASP A 5 -3.72 4.88 12.29
N GLU A 6 -2.45 5.27 12.45
CA GLU A 6 -1.79 6.24 11.57
C GLU A 6 -1.66 5.71 10.14
N LYS A 7 -1.26 4.44 10.00
CA LYS A 7 -1.16 3.77 8.69
C LYS A 7 -2.54 3.69 8.02
N LYS A 8 -3.56 3.25 8.75
CA LYS A 8 -4.94 3.17 8.28
C LYS A 8 -5.45 4.54 7.84
N LYS A 9 -5.33 5.56 8.69
CA LYS A 9 -5.73 6.94 8.38
C LYS A 9 -5.02 7.46 7.15
N HIS A 10 -3.72 7.21 7.02
CA HIS A 10 -2.95 7.63 5.85
C HIS A 10 -3.49 7.00 4.55
N ILE A 11 -3.75 5.70 4.56
CA ILE A 11 -4.28 4.99 3.40
C ILE A 11 -5.69 5.46 3.03
N ILE A 12 -6.58 5.63 4.02
CA ILE A 12 -7.93 6.17 3.78
C ILE A 12 -7.84 7.55 3.15
N ASN A 13 -7.02 8.45 3.69
CA ASN A 13 -6.85 9.79 3.13
C ASN A 13 -6.34 9.75 1.68
N LYS A 14 -5.43 8.83 1.35
CA LYS A 14 -4.91 8.68 -0.02
C LYS A 14 -5.98 8.22 -1.00
N VAL A 15 -6.75 7.17 -0.66
CA VAL A 15 -7.81 6.68 -1.55
C VAL A 15 -8.96 7.68 -1.68
N THR A 16 -9.31 8.40 -0.61
CA THR A 16 -10.30 9.47 -0.68
C THR A 16 -9.81 10.62 -1.57
N GLY A 17 -8.53 10.99 -1.50
CA GLY A 17 -7.94 11.98 -2.40
C GLY A 17 -8.06 11.60 -3.86
N ILE A 18 -7.73 10.34 -4.20
CA ILE A 18 -7.89 9.81 -5.56
C ILE A 18 -9.35 9.90 -6.03
N LEU A 19 -10.30 9.50 -5.17
CA LEU A 19 -11.72 9.59 -5.50
C LEU A 19 -12.14 11.03 -5.82
N LEU A 20 -11.73 11.99 -4.97
CA LEU A 20 -12.06 13.41 -5.16
C LEU A 20 -11.45 13.97 -6.45
N ASP A 21 -10.22 13.58 -6.78
CA ASP A 21 -9.56 13.99 -8.03
C ASP A 21 -10.31 13.46 -9.25
N GLU A 22 -10.72 12.18 -9.24
CA GLU A 22 -11.46 11.57 -10.34
C GLU A 22 -12.88 12.16 -10.50
N MET A 23 -13.54 12.49 -9.39
CA MET A 23 -14.81 13.22 -9.41
C MET A 23 -14.64 14.63 -9.97
N SER A 24 -13.58 15.35 -9.57
CA SER A 24 -13.28 16.69 -10.07
C SER A 24 -12.98 16.70 -11.58
N ARG A 25 -12.38 15.63 -12.09
CA ARG A 25 -12.14 15.39 -13.52
C ARG A 25 -13.38 14.90 -14.28
N LYS A 26 -14.51 14.68 -13.59
CA LYS A 26 -15.74 14.10 -14.15
C LYS A 26 -15.59 12.66 -14.68
N ASN A 27 -14.55 11.95 -14.23
CA ASN A 27 -14.37 10.52 -14.54
C ASN A 27 -15.28 9.63 -13.68
N VAL A 28 -15.73 10.15 -12.54
CA VAL A 28 -16.65 9.50 -11.61
C VAL A 28 -17.83 10.43 -11.37
N SER A 29 -19.06 9.93 -11.56
CA SER A 29 -20.27 10.72 -11.28
C SER A 29 -20.47 10.91 -9.77
N PRO A 30 -21.25 11.90 -9.33
CA PRO A 30 -21.58 12.07 -7.92
C PRO A 30 -22.17 10.81 -7.27
N GLU A 31 -23.06 10.11 -7.96
CA GLU A 31 -23.73 8.90 -7.47
C GLU A 31 -22.74 7.75 -7.30
N LEU A 32 -21.90 7.50 -8.31
CA LEU A 32 -20.84 6.50 -8.23
C LEU A 32 -19.80 6.89 -7.16
N GLY A 33 -19.49 8.17 -7.04
CA GLY A 33 -18.60 8.69 -6.01
C GLY A 33 -19.12 8.42 -4.59
N GLN A 34 -20.42 8.59 -4.37
CA GLN A 34 -21.07 8.25 -3.11
C GLN A 34 -21.01 6.75 -2.83
N GLU A 35 -21.25 5.90 -3.83
CA GLU A 35 -21.12 4.44 -3.70
C GLU A 35 -19.70 4.04 -3.29
N ILE A 36 -18.69 4.57 -3.98
CA ILE A 36 -17.27 4.30 -3.70
C ILE A 36 -16.90 4.78 -2.29
N ALA A 37 -17.34 5.98 -1.90
CA ALA A 37 -17.09 6.53 -0.57
C ALA A 37 -17.70 5.67 0.54
N ALA A 38 -18.95 5.20 0.35
CA ALA A 38 -19.61 4.29 1.27
C ALA A 38 -18.85 2.95 1.39
N TYR A 39 -18.39 2.41 0.25
CA TYR A 39 -17.58 1.21 0.22
C TYR A 39 -16.24 1.38 0.95
N ILE A 40 -15.51 2.48 0.71
CA ILE A 40 -14.27 2.79 1.42
C ILE A 40 -14.50 2.85 2.92
N LEU A 41 -15.53 3.56 3.36
CA LEU A 41 -15.86 3.72 4.78
C LEU A 41 -16.14 2.36 5.42
N ASP A 42 -16.97 1.54 4.79
CA ASP A 42 -17.34 0.24 5.32
C ASP A 42 -16.15 -0.71 5.42
N GLN A 43 -15.40 -0.87 4.32
CA GLN A 43 -14.26 -1.78 4.28
C GLN A 43 -13.10 -1.34 5.17
N SER A 44 -12.95 -0.04 5.41
CA SER A 44 -11.92 0.49 6.31
C SER A 44 -12.06 -0.01 7.75
N LYS A 45 -13.27 -0.37 8.19
CA LYS A 45 -13.52 -0.90 9.54
C LYS A 45 -12.81 -2.23 9.79
N ASN A 46 -12.52 -2.98 8.72
CA ASN A 46 -11.91 -4.30 8.79
C ASN A 46 -10.38 -4.26 8.86
N ILE A 47 -9.75 -3.08 8.73
CA ILE A 47 -8.28 -2.94 8.77
C ILE A 47 -7.79 -2.95 10.21
N LYS A 48 -7.10 -4.03 10.61
CA LYS A 48 -6.52 -4.23 11.95
C LYS A 48 -5.01 -4.48 11.92
N GLU A 49 -4.48 -4.91 10.78
CA GLU A 49 -3.06 -5.22 10.58
C GLU A 49 -2.60 -4.89 9.16
N ASP A 50 -1.29 -4.93 8.92
CA ASP A 50 -0.70 -4.51 7.63
C ASP A 50 -1.17 -5.36 6.44
N LYS A 51 -1.50 -6.65 6.66
CA LYS A 51 -2.06 -7.49 5.59
C LYS A 51 -3.44 -7.02 5.14
N ASP A 52 -4.24 -6.47 6.06
CA ASP A 52 -5.59 -6.00 5.76
C ASP A 52 -5.55 -4.75 4.89
N ILE A 53 -4.51 -3.91 5.02
CA ILE A 53 -4.29 -2.78 4.12
C ILE A 53 -4.13 -3.25 2.67
N ASN A 54 -3.35 -4.31 2.45
CA ASN A 54 -3.13 -4.83 1.10
C ASN A 54 -4.41 -5.47 0.54
N ASN A 55 -5.15 -6.21 1.36
CA ASN A 55 -6.43 -6.79 0.98
C ASN A 55 -7.46 -5.70 0.64
N PHE A 56 -7.55 -4.66 1.49
CA PHE A 56 -8.42 -3.51 1.25
C PHE A 56 -8.13 -2.84 -0.09
N LEU A 57 -6.85 -2.52 -0.36
CA LEU A 57 -6.46 -1.85 -1.60
C LEU A 57 -6.66 -2.73 -2.83
N LYS A 58 -6.41 -4.03 -2.71
CA LYS A 58 -6.67 -4.99 -3.77
C LYS A 58 -8.16 -5.03 -4.11
N SER A 59 -9.02 -5.25 -3.11
CA SER A 59 -10.48 -5.29 -3.30
C SER A 59 -11.01 -3.97 -3.88
N LEU A 60 -10.43 -2.84 -3.48
CA LEU A 60 -10.80 -1.53 -4.01
C LEU A 60 -10.42 -1.38 -5.50
N ALA A 61 -9.23 -1.83 -5.90
CA ALA A 61 -8.76 -1.80 -7.28
C ALA A 61 -9.44 -2.82 -8.19
N ASP A 62 -9.82 -3.99 -7.65
CA ASP A 62 -10.57 -5.01 -8.35
C ASP A 62 -11.99 -4.53 -8.66
N LYS A 63 -12.63 -3.84 -7.70
CA LYS A 63 -13.99 -3.33 -7.85
C LYS A 63 -14.07 -2.03 -8.65
N TYR A 64 -13.12 -1.11 -8.46
CA TYR A 64 -13.14 0.20 -9.10
C TYR A 64 -11.79 0.50 -9.77
N SER A 65 -11.81 0.56 -11.11
CA SER A 65 -10.61 0.69 -11.95
C SER A 65 -9.77 1.93 -11.66
N ILE A 66 -10.37 3.00 -11.14
CA ILE A 66 -9.69 4.25 -10.79
C ILE A 66 -8.57 4.05 -9.74
N PHE A 67 -8.63 2.98 -8.93
CA PHE A 67 -7.61 2.70 -7.93
C PHE A 67 -6.53 1.72 -8.40
N LYS A 68 -6.67 1.12 -9.59
CA LYS A 68 -5.67 0.18 -10.13
C LYS A 68 -4.27 0.79 -10.22
N PRO A 69 -4.07 2.02 -10.74
CA PRO A 69 -2.73 2.61 -10.81
C PRO A 69 -2.10 2.76 -9.43
N TYR A 70 -2.88 3.16 -8.42
CA TYR A 70 -2.40 3.31 -7.06
C TYR A 70 -2.01 1.97 -6.43
N TYR A 71 -2.83 0.93 -6.60
CA TYR A 71 -2.53 -0.40 -6.08
C TYR A 71 -1.27 -1.01 -6.73
N VAL A 72 -1.14 -0.88 -8.06
CA VAL A 72 0.03 -1.38 -8.80
C VAL A 72 1.31 -0.68 -8.33
N ASN A 73 1.31 0.66 -8.27
CA ASN A 73 2.47 1.43 -7.83
C ASN A 73 2.90 1.05 -6.42
N LYS A 74 1.94 0.95 -5.49
CA LYS A 74 2.25 0.56 -4.11
C LYS A 74 2.78 -0.87 -4.00
N THR A 75 2.29 -1.78 -4.85
CA THR A 75 2.79 -3.16 -4.92
C THR A 75 4.22 -3.20 -5.46
N LEU A 76 4.52 -2.38 -6.47
CA LEU A 76 5.87 -2.24 -7.02
C LEU A 76 6.84 -1.64 -6.00
N GLU A 77 6.48 -0.57 -5.30
CA GLU A 77 7.27 0.04 -4.22
C GLU A 77 7.63 -1.01 -3.16
N LYS A 78 6.64 -1.78 -2.69
CA LYS A 78 6.85 -2.85 -1.72
C LYS A 78 7.79 -3.94 -2.24
N HIS A 79 7.70 -4.30 -3.52
CA HIS A 79 8.58 -5.30 -4.13
C HIS A 79 10.04 -4.80 -4.24
N ILE A 80 10.22 -3.52 -4.55
CA ILE A 80 11.55 -2.87 -4.55
C ILE A 80 12.14 -2.87 -3.14
N GLU A 81 11.36 -2.45 -2.13
CA GLU A 81 11.79 -2.48 -0.72
C GLU A 81 12.20 -3.89 -0.26
N GLN A 82 11.47 -4.92 -0.67
CA GLN A 82 11.81 -6.32 -0.37
C GLN A 82 13.11 -6.74 -1.05
N THR A 83 13.27 -6.41 -2.33
CA THR A 83 14.48 -6.74 -3.11
C THR A 83 15.72 -6.06 -2.52
N ASP A 84 15.59 -4.80 -2.10
CA ASP A 84 16.69 -4.06 -1.49
C ASP A 84 17.03 -4.60 -0.09
N ALA A 85 16.03 -5.03 0.69
CA ALA A 85 16.25 -5.70 1.96
C ALA A 85 17.00 -7.03 1.81
N GLU A 86 16.64 -7.83 0.79
CA GLU A 86 17.32 -9.09 0.46
C GLU A 86 18.77 -8.85 0.05
N LYS A 87 19.04 -7.85 -0.80
CA LYS A 87 20.41 -7.45 -1.18
C LYS A 87 21.23 -7.00 0.02
N ILE A 88 20.65 -6.19 0.93
CA ILE A 88 21.34 -5.74 2.15
C ILE A 88 21.68 -6.93 3.06
N ASN A 89 20.77 -7.89 3.20
CA ASN A 89 21.04 -9.10 3.98
C ASN A 89 22.16 -9.94 3.34
N SER A 90 22.14 -10.11 2.02
CA SER A 90 23.22 -10.80 1.30
C SER A 90 24.58 -10.12 1.49
N ILE A 91 24.64 -8.79 1.49
CA ILE A 91 25.88 -8.05 1.76
C ILE A 91 26.34 -8.25 3.22
N LYS A 92 25.42 -8.26 4.19
CA LYS A 92 25.75 -8.52 5.60
C LYS A 92 26.31 -9.92 5.81
N ASP A 93 25.75 -10.92 5.14
CA ASP A 93 26.23 -12.30 5.22
C ASP A 93 27.64 -12.41 4.64
N GLN A 94 27.88 -11.80 3.46
CA GLN A 94 29.22 -11.74 2.85
C GLN A 94 30.26 -11.01 3.73
N LEU A 95 29.88 -9.89 4.35
CA LEU A 95 30.75 -9.16 5.28
C LEU A 95 31.06 -9.99 6.53
N SER A 96 30.08 -10.75 7.04
CA SER A 96 30.25 -11.63 8.19
C SER A 96 31.19 -12.79 7.87
N GLU A 97 31.07 -13.39 6.69
CA GLU A 97 31.99 -14.41 6.20
C GLU A 97 33.42 -13.87 6.05
N LEU A 98 33.59 -12.68 5.45
CA LEU A 98 34.89 -12.02 5.30
C LEU A 98 35.53 -11.66 6.65
N ALA A 99 34.74 -11.19 7.61
CA ALA A 99 35.20 -10.87 8.96
C ALA A 99 35.67 -12.12 9.72
N ASN A 100 34.97 -13.25 9.56
CA ASN A 100 35.36 -14.54 10.15
C ASN A 100 36.54 -15.20 9.41
N PHE A 101 36.83 -14.80 8.18
CA PHE A 101 37.98 -15.29 7.42
C PHE A 101 39.30 -14.61 7.83
N LYS A 102 39.25 -13.37 8.34
CA LYS A 102 40.44 -12.61 8.81
C LYS A 102 40.91 -12.96 10.22
N THR A 103 40.16 -13.76 10.97
CA THR A 103 40.46 -14.17 12.35
C THR A 103 41.04 -15.58 12.47
N LYS A 104 41.37 -16.23 11.35
CA LYS A 104 42.17 -17.46 11.26
C LYS A 104 43.56 -17.15 10.69
#